data_AF-A0A6L6XXH2-F1
#
_entry.id   AF-A0A6L6XXH2-F1
#
_cell.length_a   1.000
_cell.length_b   1.000
_cell.length_c   1.000
_cell.angle_alpha   90.00
_cell.angle_beta   90.00
_cell.angle_gamma   90.00
#
_symmetry.space_group_name_H-M   'P 1'
#
loop_
_entity.id
_entity.type
_entity.pdbx_description
1 polymer ?
#
loop_
_entity_poly.entity_id
_entity_poly.type
_entity_poly.pdbx_seq_one_letter_code
_entity_poly.pdbx_strand_id
1 'polypeptide(L)'
;MSGAAEMGQGEGTLTRAAGLVGDAKADFESMSKTLEGQIAGLQGKWAGAGGTAFFGLHQAWTEKQRIITNALDEFAASLTSTERDNVSTDDTQSATYSKVAGRLG
;
A
#
# COMPACT_ATOMS: atom_id res chain seq x y z
N MET A 1 -14.76 31.45 -5.54
CA MET A 1 -13.33 31.31 -5.24
C MET A 1 -13.12 30.11 -4.31
N SER A 2 -13.48 28.89 -4.74
CA SER A 2 -13.52 27.72 -3.85
C SER A 2 -12.37 26.71 -4.05
N GLY A 3 -11.56 26.84 -5.11
CA GLY A 3 -10.51 25.87 -5.41
C GLY A 3 -9.28 25.95 -4.50
N ALA A 4 -8.89 27.15 -4.03
CA ALA A 4 -7.65 27.31 -3.25
C ALA A 4 -7.70 26.65 -1.85
N ALA A 5 -8.89 26.46 -1.28
CA ALA A 5 -9.04 25.79 0.02
C ALA A 5 -9.00 24.25 -0.10
N GLU A 6 -9.35 23.68 -1.26
CA GLU A 6 -9.23 22.24 -1.51
C GLU A 6 -7.76 21.81 -1.70
N MET A 7 -6.92 22.69 -2.25
CA MET A 7 -5.50 22.40 -2.57
C MET A 7 -4.65 22.11 -1.32
N GLY A 8 -4.99 22.69 -0.16
CA GLY A 8 -4.23 22.50 1.10
C GLY A 8 -4.85 21.51 2.10
N GLN A 9 -6.14 21.17 1.97
CA GLN A 9 -6.85 20.29 2.92
C GLN A 9 -6.56 18.80 2.67
N GLY A 10 -6.07 18.43 1.48
CA GLY A 10 -5.74 17.05 1.12
C GLY A 10 -4.31 16.63 1.47
N GLU A 11 -3.41 17.58 1.77
CA GLU A 11 -1.99 17.33 1.96
C GLU A 11 -1.72 16.49 3.22
N GLY A 12 -1.04 15.36 3.04
CA GLY A 12 -0.73 14.36 4.07
C GLY A 12 -1.83 13.31 4.28
N THR A 13 -3.01 13.43 3.67
CA THR A 13 -4.07 12.43 3.80
C THR A 13 -3.71 11.14 3.05
N LEU A 14 -3.14 11.27 1.85
CA LEU A 14 -2.75 10.11 1.06
C LEU A 14 -1.48 9.45 1.62
N THR A 15 -0.52 10.24 2.13
CA THR A 15 0.62 9.69 2.90
C THR A 15 0.14 8.92 4.13
N ARG A 16 -0.83 9.46 4.89
CA ARG A 16 -1.39 8.73 6.04
C ARG A 16 -2.07 7.44 5.60
N ALA A 17 -2.85 7.47 4.52
CA ALA A 17 -3.48 6.27 3.96
C ALA A 17 -2.42 5.24 3.52
N ALA A 18 -1.33 5.68 2.88
CA ALA A 18 -0.21 4.81 2.51
C ALA A 18 0.44 4.15 3.74
N GLY A 19 0.57 4.89 4.85
CA GLY A 19 1.01 4.35 6.14
C GLY A 19 0.10 3.23 6.65
N LEU A 20 -1.22 3.45 6.65
CA LEU A 20 -2.20 2.44 7.06
C LEU A 20 -2.16 1.17 6.18
N VAL A 21 -1.89 1.34 4.88
CA VAL A 21 -1.71 0.21 3.95
C VAL A 21 -0.43 -0.55 4.28
N GLY A 22 0.66 0.15 4.63
CA GLY A 22 1.89 -0.44 5.10
C GLY A 22 1.71 -1.24 6.39
N ASP A 23 0.95 -0.71 7.36
CA ASP A 23 0.61 -1.41 8.60
C ASP A 23 -0.20 -2.69 8.31
N ALA A 24 -1.23 -2.59 7.47
CA ALA A 24 -2.05 -3.73 7.06
C ALA A 24 -1.22 -4.82 6.35
N LYS A 25 -0.24 -4.43 5.53
CA LYS A 25 0.71 -5.36 4.91
C LYS A 25 1.55 -6.07 5.98
N ALA A 26 2.11 -5.33 6.94
CA ALA A 26 2.94 -5.91 8.00
C ALA A 26 2.15 -6.92 8.85
N ASP A 27 0.90 -6.58 9.20
CA ASP A 27 -0.01 -7.48 9.91
C ASP A 27 -0.27 -8.75 9.09
N PHE A 28 -0.53 -8.60 7.80
CA PHE A 28 -0.78 -9.72 6.90
C PHE A 28 0.44 -10.65 6.74
N GLU A 29 1.66 -10.09 6.67
CA GLU A 29 2.89 -10.89 6.68
C GLU A 29 3.09 -11.64 8.00
N SER A 30 2.78 -11.00 9.13
CA SER A 30 2.90 -11.60 10.46
C SER A 30 1.94 -12.79 10.64
N MET A 31 0.68 -12.63 10.22
CA MET A 31 -0.31 -13.71 10.23
C MET A 31 0.13 -14.90 9.37
N SER A 32 0.71 -14.63 8.20
CA SER A 32 1.19 -15.69 7.31
C SER A 32 2.40 -16.43 7.87
N LYS A 33 3.39 -15.72 8.41
CA LYS A 33 4.52 -16.37 9.12
C LYS A 33 4.05 -17.24 10.28
N THR A 34 3.03 -16.79 11.01
CA THR A 34 2.42 -17.56 12.10
C THR A 34 1.79 -18.85 11.58
N LEU A 35 1.00 -18.75 10.52
CA LEU A 35 0.36 -19.92 9.90
C LEU A 35 1.42 -20.90 9.37
N GLU A 36 2.44 -20.42 8.69
CA GLU A 36 3.56 -21.25 8.19
C GLU A 36 4.30 -21.97 9.32
N GLY A 37 4.55 -21.29 10.44
CA GLY A 37 5.17 -21.91 11.62
C GLY A 37 4.30 -23.01 12.24
N GLN A 38 2.99 -22.77 12.37
CA GLN A 38 2.03 -23.78 12.85
C GLN A 38 1.98 -25.00 11.91
N ILE A 39 1.98 -24.74 10.61
CA ILE A 39 2.04 -25.72 9.52
C ILE A 39 3.32 -26.58 9.64
N ALA A 40 4.50 -25.97 9.74
CA ALA A 40 5.77 -26.69 9.86
C ALA A 40 5.81 -27.60 11.10
N GLY A 41 5.26 -27.14 12.24
CA GLY A 41 5.18 -27.93 13.47
C GLY A 41 4.28 -29.17 13.37
N LEU A 42 3.33 -29.19 12.43
CA LEU A 42 2.42 -30.32 12.19
C LEU A 42 2.91 -31.28 11.10
N GLN A 43 3.94 -30.91 10.33
CA GLN A 43 4.45 -31.68 9.19
C GLN A 43 4.81 -33.13 9.58
N GLY A 44 5.40 -33.35 10.75
CA GLY A 44 5.74 -34.70 11.24
C GLY A 44 4.53 -35.59 11.53
N LYS A 45 3.34 -35.01 11.71
CA LYS A 45 2.09 -35.75 11.97
C LYS A 45 1.34 -36.12 10.69
N TRP A 46 1.65 -35.48 9.55
CA TRP A 46 0.87 -35.57 8.31
C TRP A 46 1.54 -36.47 7.25
N ALA A 47 2.47 -37.34 7.66
CA ALA A 47 3.16 -38.26 6.76
C ALA A 47 2.18 -39.15 5.95
N GLY A 48 2.42 -39.30 4.64
CA GLY A 48 1.56 -40.04 3.71
C GLY A 48 0.72 -39.12 2.81
N ALA A 49 -0.50 -39.54 2.44
CA ALA A 49 -1.37 -38.81 1.51
C ALA A 49 -1.77 -37.40 1.99
N GLY A 50 -1.78 -37.16 3.31
CA GLY A 50 -2.01 -35.83 3.90
C GLY A 50 -0.89 -34.84 3.63
N GLY A 51 0.35 -35.32 3.45
CA GLY A 51 1.52 -34.48 3.18
C GLY A 51 1.46 -33.82 1.80
N THR A 52 1.06 -34.54 0.76
CA THR A 52 0.97 -33.99 -0.61
C THR A 52 -0.10 -32.90 -0.73
N ALA A 53 -1.30 -33.14 -0.19
CA ALA A 53 -2.37 -32.14 -0.19
C ALA A 53 -1.96 -30.87 0.57
N PHE A 54 -1.20 -31.04 1.64
CA PHE A 54 -0.67 -29.95 2.43
C PHE A 54 0.42 -29.14 1.73
N PHE A 55 1.38 -29.78 1.06
CA PHE A 55 2.36 -29.07 0.24
C PHE A 55 1.66 -28.22 -0.84
N GLY A 56 0.61 -28.77 -1.47
CA GLY A 56 -0.22 -28.01 -2.41
C GLY A 56 -0.90 -26.80 -1.77
N LEU A 57 -1.51 -26.96 -0.60
CA LEU A 57 -2.11 -25.86 0.16
C LEU A 57 -1.07 -24.80 0.53
N HIS A 58 0.09 -25.20 1.04
CA HIS A 58 1.16 -24.29 1.46
C HIS A 58 1.72 -23.49 0.29
N GLN A 59 1.95 -24.13 -0.86
CA GLN A 59 2.38 -23.45 -2.07
C GLN A 59 1.33 -22.45 -2.56
N ALA A 60 0.06 -22.86 -2.61
CA ALA A 60 -1.03 -21.97 -3.00
C ALA A 60 -1.16 -20.78 -2.04
N TRP A 61 -1.08 -21.03 -0.73
CA TRP A 61 -1.09 -19.99 0.30
C TRP A 61 0.03 -18.98 0.11
N THR A 62 1.27 -19.45 -0.03
CA THR A 62 2.46 -18.61 -0.22
C THR A 62 2.33 -17.73 -1.47
N GLU A 63 1.81 -18.29 -2.58
CA GLU A 63 1.61 -17.51 -3.79
C GLU A 63 0.51 -16.45 -3.63
N LYS A 64 -0.62 -16.81 -2.99
CA LYS A 64 -1.70 -15.84 -2.72
C LYS A 64 -1.24 -14.73 -1.77
N GLN A 65 -0.46 -15.09 -0.75
CA GLN A 65 0.17 -14.15 0.16
C GLN A 65 0.99 -13.11 -0.62
N ARG A 66 1.91 -13.58 -1.46
CA ARG A 66 2.80 -12.74 -2.26
C ARG A 66 2.04 -11.79 -3.17
N ILE A 67 0.96 -12.26 -3.80
CA ILE A 67 0.09 -11.42 -4.64
C ILE A 67 -0.52 -10.28 -3.82
N ILE A 68 -1.05 -10.58 -2.63
CA ILE A 68 -1.70 -9.57 -1.78
C ILE A 68 -0.66 -8.58 -1.24
N THR A 69 0.48 -9.03 -0.73
CA THR A 69 1.52 -8.12 -0.22
C THR A 69 2.06 -7.20 -1.30
N ASN A 70 2.24 -7.72 -2.52
CA ASN A 70 2.67 -6.91 -3.66
C ASN A 70 1.62 -5.87 -4.05
N ALA A 71 0.33 -6.25 -4.06
CA ALA A 71 -0.75 -5.31 -4.36
C ALA A 71 -0.84 -4.20 -3.30
N LEU A 72 -0.61 -4.52 -2.02
CA LEU A 72 -0.56 -3.51 -0.95
C LEU A 72 0.65 -2.56 -1.12
N ASP A 73 1.82 -3.07 -1.51
CA ASP A 73 2.98 -2.23 -1.82
C ASP A 73 2.72 -1.28 -3.00
N GLU A 74 2.19 -1.80 -4.10
CA GLU A 74 1.84 -1.00 -5.28
C GLU A 74 0.79 0.07 -4.94
N PHE A 75 -0.19 -0.27 -4.10
CA PHE A 75 -1.22 0.66 -3.66
C PHE A 75 -0.63 1.79 -2.79
N ALA A 76 0.21 1.47 -1.80
CA ALA A 76 0.88 2.48 -0.98
C ALA A 76 1.78 3.41 -1.80
N ALA A 77 2.52 2.84 -2.76
CA ALA A 77 3.33 3.63 -3.70
C ALA A 77 2.48 4.57 -4.56
N SER A 78 1.32 4.09 -5.05
CA SER A 78 0.40 4.88 -5.87
C SER A 78 -0.20 6.05 -5.10
N LEU A 79 -0.57 5.85 -3.83
CA LEU A 79 -1.06 6.91 -2.94
C LEU A 79 0.00 7.99 -2.73
N THR A 80 1.24 7.60 -2.44
CA THR A 80 2.35 8.52 -2.22
C THR A 80 2.71 9.30 -3.48
N SER A 81 2.72 8.63 -4.64
CA SER A 81 2.96 9.30 -5.94
C SER A 81 1.88 10.32 -6.24
N THR A 82 0.61 9.94 -6.04
CA THR A 82 -0.54 10.81 -6.33
C THR A 82 -0.50 12.08 -5.48
N GLU A 83 -0.14 11.97 -4.21
CA GLU A 83 -0.01 13.15 -3.35
C GLU A 83 1.11 14.08 -3.80
N ARG A 84 2.27 13.52 -4.10
CA ARG A 84 3.42 14.30 -4.60
C ARG A 84 3.08 15.01 -5.91
N ASP A 85 2.39 14.33 -6.81
CA ASP A 85 2.02 14.88 -8.12
C ASP A 85 0.95 15.98 -7.97
N ASN A 86 0.02 15.85 -7.00
CA ASN A 86 -0.92 16.92 -6.64
C ASN A 86 -0.18 18.15 -6.08
N VAL A 87 0.69 17.97 -5.07
CA VAL A 87 1.47 19.08 -4.47
C VAL A 87 2.31 19.80 -5.54
N SER A 88 2.99 19.05 -6.42
CA SER A 88 3.77 19.65 -7.50
C SER A 88 2.92 20.42 -8.52
N THR A 89 1.69 19.95 -8.78
CA THR A 89 0.75 20.63 -9.67
C THR A 89 0.29 21.94 -9.04
N ASP A 90 -0.01 21.91 -7.74
CA ASP A 90 -0.50 23.05 -6.98
C ASP A 90 0.54 24.16 -6.85
N ASP A 91 1.80 23.80 -6.60
CA ASP A 91 2.94 24.72 -6.58
C ASP A 91 3.13 25.40 -7.95
N THR A 92 3.03 24.63 -9.03
CA THR A 92 3.18 25.12 -10.41
C THR A 92 2.08 26.11 -10.77
N GLN A 93 0.83 25.79 -10.41
CA GLN A 93 -0.31 26.67 -10.63
C GLN A 93 -0.18 27.95 -9.80
N SER A 94 0.17 27.84 -8.51
CA SER A 94 0.35 28.98 -7.61
C SER A 94 1.45 29.94 -8.09
N ALA A 95 2.57 29.41 -8.57
CA ALA A 95 3.65 30.21 -9.17
C ALA A 95 3.19 30.93 -10.45
N THR A 96 2.36 30.27 -11.27
CA THR A 96 1.80 30.86 -12.50
C THR A 96 0.82 31.98 -12.17
N TYR A 97 -0.11 31.76 -11.23
CA TYR A 97 -1.04 32.77 -10.76
C TYR A 97 -0.33 33.99 -10.19
N SER A 98 0.69 33.77 -9.35
CA SER A 98 1.47 34.87 -8.75
C SER A 98 2.17 35.72 -9.82
N LYS A 99 2.73 35.08 -10.85
CA LYS A 99 3.36 35.78 -12.00
C LYS A 99 2.35 36.59 -12.81
N VAL A 100 1.15 36.06 -13.05
CA VAL A 100 0.11 36.77 -13.81
C VAL A 100 -0.46 37.93 -12.99
N ALA A 101 -0.76 37.71 -11.70
CA ALA A 101 -1.26 38.75 -10.80
C ALA A 101 -0.27 39.92 -10.69
N GLY A 102 1.03 39.63 -10.54
CA GLY A 102 2.07 40.66 -10.50
C GLY A 102 2.31 41.42 -11.81
N ARG A 103 1.70 40.99 -12.92
CA ARG A 103 1.73 41.72 -14.22
C ARG A 103 0.46 42.55 -14.46
N LEU A 104 -0.59 42.32 -13.68
CA LEU A 104 -1.89 42.99 -13.81
C LEU A 104 -2.10 44.08 -12.73
N GLY A 105 -1.23 44.14 -11.73
CA GLY A 105 -1.10 45.27 -10.79
C GLY A 105 0.09 46.14 -11.15
#